data_AF-A0A9D4Y1E3-F1
#
_entry.id   AF-A0A9D4Y1E3-F1
#
_cell.length_a   1.000
_cell.length_b   1.000
_cell.length_c   1.000
_cell.angle_alpha   90.00
_cell.angle_beta   90.00
_cell.angle_gamma   90.00
#
_symmetry.space_group_name_H-M   'P 1'
#
loop_
_entity.id
_entity.type
_entity.pdbx_description
1 polymer ?
#
loop_
_entity_poly.entity_id
_entity_poly.type
_entity_poly.pdbx_seq_one_letter_code
_entity_poly.pdbx_strand_id
1 'polypeptide(L)'
;MELVKNNGGYFLFCCVLLHVIVVGCESLEAPLQKKTCTYVITIQTTCTWGGETSNHVSLRFGDTNSSEILVRHLNSKHLRQVDPLEPDVLDDIPRKPFQACMVDQFVVTAPCVESPICYLYLKLVGNDDWRPGFAQVDVLEGSHLSSNNFYFRRYLPRLVWHGSDACDSEVTPFGFKKKRKVHVENP
;
A
#
# COMPACT_ATOMS: atom_id res chain seq x y z
N MET A 1 -62.06 47.77 -49.14
CA MET A 1 -63.03 46.81 -49.67
C MET A 1 -62.99 45.60 -48.76
N GLU A 2 -64.10 45.38 -48.04
CA GLU A 2 -64.62 44.16 -47.39
C GLU A 2 -63.62 43.16 -46.75
N LEU A 3 -63.57 42.98 -45.42
CA LEU A 3 -64.46 42.21 -44.51
C LEU A 3 -64.66 40.71 -44.84
N VAL A 4 -64.68 39.91 -43.76
CA VAL A 4 -65.21 38.53 -43.59
C VAL A 4 -64.16 37.41 -43.80
N LYS A 5 -63.91 36.38 -42.95
CA LYS A 5 -64.62 35.61 -41.87
C LYS A 5 -63.53 34.89 -41.02
N ASN A 6 -63.45 34.96 -39.69
CA ASN A 6 -64.17 34.22 -38.64
C ASN A 6 -64.33 32.70 -38.83
N ASN A 7 -63.74 31.86 -37.96
CA ASN A 7 -64.44 30.95 -37.03
C ASN A 7 -63.54 29.87 -36.38
N GLY A 8 -63.81 29.59 -35.10
CA GLY A 8 -63.84 28.22 -34.58
C GLY A 8 -62.82 27.86 -33.51
N GLY A 9 -63.21 28.02 -32.24
CA GLY A 9 -62.44 27.55 -31.08
C GLY A 9 -62.77 26.14 -30.60
N TYR A 10 -62.36 25.90 -29.35
CA TYR A 10 -62.49 24.74 -28.44
C TYR A 10 -61.40 23.65 -28.57
N PHE A 11 -60.49 23.48 -27.62
CA PHE A 11 -60.54 23.07 -26.18
C PHE A 11 -60.06 21.61 -26.04
N LEU A 12 -58.98 21.44 -25.27
CA LEU A 12 -58.55 20.25 -24.52
C LEU A 12 -58.57 18.88 -25.24
N PHE A 13 -57.40 18.24 -25.39
CA PHE A 13 -57.08 16.97 -24.71
C PHE A 13 -55.61 16.53 -24.91
N CYS A 14 -55.06 15.96 -23.84
CA CYS A 14 -53.90 15.06 -23.75
C CYS A 14 -52.53 15.58 -24.23
N CYS A 15 -51.66 15.98 -23.29
CA CYS A 15 -50.75 15.10 -22.55
C CYS A 15 -49.64 14.49 -23.42
N VAL A 16 -48.44 14.53 -22.83
CA VAL A 16 -47.23 13.83 -23.23
C VAL A 16 -46.43 14.55 -24.31
N LEU A 17 -45.50 15.41 -23.86
CA LEU A 17 -44.06 15.26 -24.10
C LEU A 17 -43.33 16.43 -23.44
N LEU A 18 -43.45 16.50 -22.11
CA LEU A 18 -42.40 17.10 -21.28
C LEU A 18 -41.21 16.14 -21.36
N HIS A 19 -40.30 16.37 -22.31
CA HIS A 19 -38.96 15.79 -22.21
C HIS A 19 -38.29 16.45 -21.01
N VAL A 20 -38.42 15.77 -19.88
CA VAL A 20 -37.63 15.98 -18.68
C VAL A 20 -36.18 15.83 -19.11
N ILE A 21 -35.49 16.96 -19.25
CA ILE A 21 -34.02 16.95 -19.32
C ILE A 21 -33.58 16.67 -17.89
N VAL A 22 -33.51 15.39 -17.55
CA VAL A 22 -32.74 14.95 -16.39
C VAL A 22 -31.29 15.27 -16.76
N VAL A 23 -30.84 16.46 -16.39
CA VAL A 23 -29.41 16.71 -16.25
C VAL A 23 -29.00 15.80 -15.10
N GLY A 24 -28.55 14.60 -15.46
CA GLY A 24 -27.77 13.77 -14.56
C GLY A 24 -26.60 14.63 -14.11
N CYS A 25 -26.64 15.07 -12.87
CA CYS A 25 -25.45 15.49 -12.17
C CYS A 25 -24.62 14.21 -12.04
N GLU A 26 -23.86 13.87 -13.08
CA GLU A 26 -22.65 13.09 -12.89
C GLU A 26 -21.79 13.99 -12.02
N SER A 27 -21.83 13.73 -10.71
CA SER A 27 -20.81 14.18 -9.81
C SER A 27 -19.49 13.64 -10.36
N LEU A 28 -18.82 14.45 -11.17
CA LEU A 28 -17.40 14.34 -11.40
C LEU A 28 -16.79 14.54 -10.02
N GLU A 29 -16.69 13.46 -9.25
CA GLU A 29 -15.76 13.38 -8.14
C GLU A 29 -14.41 13.69 -8.75
N ALA A 30 -13.98 14.95 -8.58
CA ALA A 30 -12.61 15.33 -8.82
C ALA A 30 -11.75 14.26 -8.14
N PRO A 31 -10.74 13.69 -8.80
CA PRO A 31 -9.93 12.66 -8.19
C PRO A 31 -9.45 13.20 -6.86
N LEU A 32 -9.89 12.57 -5.76
CA LEU A 32 -9.44 12.91 -4.42
C LEU A 32 -7.92 12.92 -4.49
N GLN A 33 -7.33 14.11 -4.42
CA GLN A 33 -5.88 14.27 -4.44
C GLN A 33 -5.37 13.56 -3.18
N LYS A 34 -5.02 12.28 -3.32
CA LYS A 34 -4.52 11.49 -2.21
C LYS A 34 -3.22 12.14 -1.80
N LYS A 35 -3.19 12.62 -0.54
CA LYS A 35 -1.98 13.17 0.06
C LYS A 35 -0.85 12.16 -0.13
N THR A 36 0.33 12.68 -0.43
CA THR A 36 1.53 11.88 -0.58
C THR A 36 2.29 11.92 0.75
N CYS A 37 2.75 10.76 1.20
CA CYS A 37 3.52 10.58 2.42
C CYS A 37 4.87 9.94 2.10
N THR A 38 5.81 10.14 3.01
CA THR A 38 7.16 9.60 2.96
C THR A 38 7.30 8.49 3.98
N TYR A 39 7.70 7.33 3.49
CA TYR A 39 7.86 6.10 4.25
C TYR A 39 9.33 5.75 4.35
N VAL A 40 9.80 5.48 5.56
CA VAL A 40 11.13 4.93 5.83
C VAL A 40 10.97 3.45 6.16
N ILE A 41 11.46 2.60 5.26
CA ILE A 41 11.41 1.16 5.40
C ILE A 41 12.75 0.71 5.95
N THR A 42 12.76 0.12 7.14
CA THR A 42 13.95 -0.45 7.77
C THR A 42 13.89 -1.97 7.66
N ILE A 43 14.92 -2.60 7.12
CA ILE A 43 15.02 -4.06 7.00
C ILE A 43 16.34 -4.53 7.57
N GLN A 44 16.27 -5.43 8.54
CA GLN A 44 17.45 -6.13 9.04
C GLN A 44 17.63 -7.45 8.28
N THR A 45 18.85 -7.73 7.84
CA THR A 45 19.26 -9.06 7.38
C THR A 45 19.97 -9.80 8.51
N THR A 46 19.64 -11.07 8.70
CA THR A 46 20.23 -11.84 9.81
C THR A 46 21.74 -12.07 9.62
N CYS A 47 22.45 -12.33 10.73
CA CYS A 47 23.86 -12.71 10.72
C CYS A 47 24.15 -14.16 10.33
N THR A 48 23.15 -14.88 9.82
CA THR A 48 23.33 -16.27 9.43
C THR A 48 24.10 -16.34 8.11
N TRP A 49 25.04 -17.28 8.03
CA TRP A 49 25.77 -17.55 6.80
C TRP A 49 24.82 -17.82 5.63
N GLY A 50 25.02 -17.16 4.49
CA GLY A 50 24.13 -17.23 3.34
C GLY A 50 22.77 -16.57 3.57
N GLY A 51 22.64 -15.74 4.62
CA GLY A 51 21.43 -14.98 4.93
C GLY A 51 21.29 -13.71 4.10
N GLU A 52 22.35 -13.28 3.45
CA GLU A 52 22.44 -12.16 2.51
C GLU A 52 21.84 -12.47 1.13
N THR A 53 21.52 -11.42 0.37
CA THR A 53 21.04 -11.55 -1.01
C THR A 53 21.54 -10.43 -1.91
N SER A 54 21.56 -10.71 -3.20
CA SER A 54 21.72 -9.76 -4.31
C SER A 54 20.50 -9.71 -5.22
N ASN A 55 19.51 -10.55 -4.96
CA ASN A 55 18.32 -10.64 -5.76
C ASN A 55 17.46 -9.38 -5.65
N HIS A 56 16.53 -9.27 -6.59
CA HIS A 56 15.54 -8.22 -6.59
C HIS A 56 14.48 -8.49 -5.50
N VAL A 57 14.37 -7.59 -4.53
CA VAL A 57 13.36 -7.66 -3.47
C VAL A 57 12.25 -6.65 -3.74
N SER A 58 11.01 -7.12 -3.76
CA SER A 58 9.80 -6.27 -3.77
C SER A 58 9.15 -6.25 -2.39
N LEU A 59 8.47 -5.15 -2.08
CA LEU A 59 7.77 -4.94 -0.81
C LEU A 59 6.33 -4.50 -1.07
N ARG A 60 5.40 -5.04 -0.30
CA ARG A 60 4.00 -4.61 -0.27
C ARG A 60 3.58 -4.40 1.18
N PHE A 61 2.97 -3.27 1.51
CA PHE A 61 2.49 -2.98 2.86
C PHE A 61 1.23 -2.11 2.83
N GLY A 62 0.57 -2.02 3.99
CA GLY A 62 -0.60 -1.16 4.15
C GLY A 62 -1.30 -1.33 5.49
N ASP A 63 -2.49 -0.74 5.57
CA ASP A 63 -3.31 -0.62 6.77
C ASP A 63 -4.59 -1.48 6.71
N THR A 64 -5.42 -1.34 7.76
CA THR A 64 -6.67 -2.11 7.92
C THR A 64 -7.70 -1.82 6.83
N ASN A 65 -7.58 -0.66 6.16
CA ASN A 65 -8.45 -0.25 5.07
C ASN A 65 -8.04 -0.87 3.73
N SER A 66 -7.13 -1.85 3.75
CA SER A 66 -6.59 -2.50 2.54
C SER A 66 -5.90 -1.50 1.59
N SER A 67 -5.33 -0.41 2.12
CA SER A 67 -4.41 0.42 1.34
C SER A 67 -3.29 -0.45 0.81
N GLU A 68 -2.94 -0.35 -0.48
CA GLU A 68 -1.90 -1.17 -1.11
C GLU A 68 -0.77 -0.29 -1.61
N ILE A 69 0.34 -0.27 -0.86
CA ILE A 69 1.58 0.37 -1.30
C ILE A 69 2.53 -0.72 -1.77
N LEU A 70 2.86 -0.69 -3.06
CA LEU A 70 3.75 -1.64 -3.72
C LEU A 70 5.05 -0.96 -4.14
N VAL A 71 6.16 -1.38 -3.52
CA VAL A 71 7.52 -1.02 -3.93
C VAL A 71 8.05 -2.17 -4.77
N ARG A 72 8.16 -1.93 -6.09
CA ARG A 72 8.57 -2.99 -7.02
C ARG A 72 9.99 -3.45 -6.75
N HIS A 73 10.91 -2.53 -6.48
CA HIS A 73 12.29 -2.86 -6.20
C HIS A 73 12.81 -2.00 -5.05
N LEU A 74 13.19 -2.65 -3.94
CA LEU A 74 13.98 -2.01 -2.90
C LEU A 74 15.43 -1.94 -3.38
N ASN A 75 15.79 -0.80 -3.96
CA ASN A 75 17.16 -0.48 -4.32
C ASN A 75 17.81 0.41 -3.27
N SER A 76 19.13 0.39 -3.20
CA SER A 76 19.90 1.22 -2.29
C SER A 76 19.79 2.70 -2.70
N LYS A 77 18.73 3.37 -2.24
CA LYS A 77 18.64 4.83 -2.22
C LYS A 77 18.76 5.27 -0.76
N HIS A 78 19.98 5.08 -0.25
CA HIS A 78 20.63 5.63 0.95
C HIS A 78 19.75 6.15 2.10
N LEU A 79 19.98 5.62 3.31
CA LEU A 79 20.05 6.41 4.55
C LEU A 79 21.12 5.83 5.52
N ARG A 80 22.10 6.69 5.85
CA ARG A 80 22.93 6.76 7.07
C ARG A 80 23.42 5.45 7.72
N GLN A 81 24.74 5.24 7.71
CA GLN A 81 25.40 4.55 8.82
C GLN A 81 25.40 5.53 10.01
N VAL A 82 24.71 5.19 11.10
CA VAL A 82 24.91 5.86 12.39
C VAL A 82 25.96 5.02 13.11
N ASP A 83 27.23 5.41 13.03
CA ASP A 83 28.23 4.94 13.97
C ASP A 83 28.03 5.72 15.29
N PRO A 84 27.75 5.07 16.43
CA PRO A 84 27.58 5.76 17.71
C PRO A 84 28.83 6.50 18.20
N LEU A 85 30.02 6.23 17.63
CA LEU A 85 31.31 6.77 18.07
C LEU A 85 31.94 7.76 17.09
N GLU A 86 31.53 7.78 15.82
CA GLU A 86 32.00 8.72 14.80
C GLU A 86 30.85 9.21 13.91
N PRO A 87 30.31 10.43 14.14
CA PRO A 87 29.20 10.99 13.36
C PRO A 87 29.64 11.57 12.01
N ASP A 88 30.87 11.31 11.56
CA ASP A 88 31.36 11.88 10.31
C ASP A 88 30.67 11.17 9.13
N VAL A 89 29.84 11.96 8.44
CA VAL A 89 29.00 11.50 7.34
C VAL A 89 29.91 11.26 6.14
N LEU A 90 30.39 10.02 5.99
CA LEU A 90 31.01 9.61 4.73
C LEU A 90 29.88 9.36 3.72
N ASP A 91 29.52 10.44 3.04
CA ASP A 91 28.55 10.51 1.96
C ASP A 91 28.79 9.41 0.89
N ASP A 92 27.68 8.85 0.40
CA ASP A 92 27.52 8.32 -0.95
C ASP A 92 28.46 7.19 -1.43
N ILE A 93 28.79 6.20 -0.60
CA ILE A 93 29.20 4.88 -1.12
C ILE A 93 27.93 4.02 -1.33
N PRO A 94 27.57 3.67 -2.59
CA PRO A 94 26.47 2.77 -2.86
C PRO A 94 26.74 1.42 -2.21
N ARG A 95 26.09 1.15 -1.08
CA ARG A 95 26.19 -0.17 -0.44
C ARG A 95 25.19 -1.09 -1.09
N LYS A 96 25.67 -2.29 -1.44
CA LYS A 96 24.81 -3.40 -1.82
C LYS A 96 23.86 -3.65 -0.64
N PRO A 97 22.54 -3.59 -0.83
CA PRO A 97 21.60 -3.83 0.25
C PRO A 97 21.60 -5.31 0.63
N PHE A 98 20.93 -5.63 1.75
CA PHE A 98 20.65 -6.98 2.21
C PHE A 98 21.90 -7.82 2.48
N GLN A 99 22.98 -7.19 2.92
CA GLN A 99 24.17 -7.91 3.38
C GLN A 99 23.93 -8.53 4.76
N ALA A 100 24.59 -9.65 5.04
CA ALA A 100 24.47 -10.33 6.32
C ALA A 100 24.85 -9.38 7.47
N CYS A 101 24.13 -9.48 8.60
CA CYS A 101 24.28 -8.60 9.76
C CYS A 101 23.99 -7.11 9.54
N MET A 102 23.50 -6.69 8.37
CA MET A 102 23.25 -5.28 8.10
C MET A 102 21.78 -4.91 8.32
N VAL A 103 21.57 -3.62 8.60
CA VAL A 103 20.26 -2.96 8.62
C VAL A 103 20.26 -1.95 7.49
N ASP A 104 19.35 -2.15 6.54
CA ASP A 104 19.17 -1.29 5.38
C ASP A 104 17.93 -0.41 5.56
N GLN A 105 18.02 0.85 5.13
CA GLN A 105 16.90 1.79 5.13
C GLN A 105 16.58 2.25 3.71
N PHE A 106 15.30 2.33 3.39
CA PHE A 106 14.78 2.73 2.09
C PHE A 106 13.73 3.82 2.25
N VAL A 107 13.87 4.91 1.50
CA VAL A 107 12.88 6.00 1.49
C VAL A 107 11.97 5.85 0.28
N VAL A 108 10.67 5.81 0.53
CA VAL A 108 9.64 5.66 -0.51
C VAL A 108 8.59 6.74 -0.35
N THR A 109 8.17 7.31 -1.47
CA THR A 109 7.09 8.29 -1.54
C THR A 109 5.87 7.64 -2.17
N ALA A 110 4.74 7.62 -1.47
CA ALA A 110 3.51 6.94 -1.90
C ALA A 110 2.25 7.63 -1.33
N PRO A 111 1.03 7.30 -1.78
CA PRO A 111 -0.20 7.78 -1.16
C PRO A 111 -0.23 7.46 0.34
N CYS A 112 -0.65 8.41 1.16
CA CYS A 112 -0.77 8.25 2.60
C CYS A 112 -1.72 7.11 2.98
N VAL A 113 -1.37 6.39 4.04
CA VAL A 113 -2.29 5.47 4.74
C VAL A 113 -3.18 6.27 5.68
N GLU A 114 -4.33 5.73 6.04
CA GLU A 114 -5.31 6.39 6.92
C GLU A 114 -5.33 5.77 8.32
N SER A 115 -4.67 4.64 8.49
CA SER A 115 -4.57 3.90 9.75
C SER A 115 -3.18 3.28 9.91
N PRO A 116 -2.82 2.82 11.12
CA PRO A 116 -1.52 2.20 11.36
C PRO A 116 -1.26 1.02 10.42
N ILE A 117 -0.05 0.98 9.87
CA ILE A 117 0.38 -0.12 9.00
C ILE A 117 0.39 -1.42 9.80
N CYS A 118 -0.41 -2.39 9.36
CA CYS A 118 -0.65 -3.65 10.08
C CYS A 118 -0.34 -4.90 9.27
N TYR A 119 0.06 -4.75 8.00
CA TYR A 119 0.54 -5.86 7.20
C TYR A 119 1.77 -5.48 6.35
N LEU A 120 2.62 -6.46 6.08
CA LEU A 120 3.78 -6.32 5.23
C LEU A 120 4.15 -7.66 4.60
N TYR A 121 4.46 -7.63 3.31
CA TYR A 121 4.90 -8.76 2.52
C TYR A 121 6.16 -8.42 1.72
N LEU A 122 7.12 -9.33 1.72
CA LEU A 122 8.31 -9.29 0.90
C LEU A 122 8.21 -10.34 -0.20
N LYS A 123 8.80 -10.05 -1.36
CA LYS A 123 8.93 -11.01 -2.46
C LYS A 123 10.35 -11.01 -2.98
N LEU A 124 11.00 -12.16 -2.90
CA LEU A 124 12.34 -12.39 -3.42
C LEU A 124 12.26 -12.87 -4.86
N VAL A 125 12.94 -12.18 -5.79
CA VAL A 125 12.98 -12.52 -7.22
C VAL A 125 14.44 -12.73 -7.64
N GLY A 126 14.81 -13.98 -7.87
CA GLY A 126 16.13 -14.37 -8.35
C GLY A 126 16.56 -15.75 -7.86
N ASN A 127 17.88 -15.96 -7.80
CA ASN A 127 18.48 -17.30 -7.66
C ASN A 127 19.21 -17.55 -6.33
N ASP A 128 19.59 -16.51 -5.59
CA ASP A 128 20.10 -16.69 -4.22
C ASP A 128 18.93 -16.78 -3.21
N ASP A 129 19.24 -17.23 -2.00
CA ASP A 129 18.30 -17.22 -0.87
C ASP A 129 18.45 -15.93 -0.08
N TRP A 130 17.49 -15.64 0.80
CA TRP A 130 17.57 -14.49 1.68
C TRP A 130 16.88 -14.75 3.00
N ARG A 131 17.53 -14.39 4.11
CA ARG A 131 16.99 -14.53 5.47
C ARG A 131 16.88 -13.17 6.17
N PRO A 132 15.76 -12.44 5.97
CA PRO A 132 15.48 -11.23 6.73
C PRO A 132 15.22 -11.55 8.21
N GLY A 133 15.68 -10.64 9.08
CA GLY A 133 15.42 -10.65 10.52
C GLY A 133 14.05 -10.03 10.79
N PHE A 134 13.96 -8.71 10.61
CA PHE A 134 12.73 -7.95 10.72
C PHE A 134 12.62 -6.88 9.63
N ALA A 135 11.40 -6.40 9.42
CA ALA A 135 11.11 -5.18 8.67
C ALA A 135 10.22 -4.25 9.49
N GLN A 136 10.38 -2.95 9.32
CA GLN A 136 9.55 -1.90 9.93
C GLN A 136 9.28 -0.82 8.89
N VAL A 137 8.10 -0.19 8.96
CA VAL A 137 7.75 0.94 8.11
C VAL A 137 7.36 2.12 8.98
N ASP A 138 8.13 3.19 8.89
CA ASP A 138 7.87 4.45 9.58
C ASP A 138 7.26 5.48 8.63
N VAL A 139 6.23 6.18 9.07
CA VAL A 139 5.59 7.27 8.30
C VAL A 139 6.08 8.60 8.85
N LEU A 140 6.80 9.38 8.05
CA LEU A 140 7.44 10.63 8.52
C LEU A 140 6.41 11.70 8.89
N GLU A 141 5.32 11.81 8.15
CA GLU A 141 4.27 12.79 8.37
C GLU A 141 3.31 12.41 9.51
N GLY A 142 3.37 11.18 10.02
CA GLY A 142 2.47 10.70 11.05
C GLY A 142 2.96 9.43 11.72
N SER A 143 3.81 9.55 12.74
CA SER A 143 4.43 8.41 13.43
C SER A 143 3.44 7.42 14.07
N HIS A 144 2.22 7.86 14.40
CA HIS A 144 1.15 6.99 14.89
C HIS A 144 0.62 6.03 13.81
N LEU A 145 0.92 6.29 12.53
CA LEU A 145 0.57 5.44 11.39
C LEU A 145 1.67 4.41 11.07
N SER A 146 2.84 4.52 11.71
CA SER A 146 3.95 3.59 11.55
C SER A 146 3.58 2.18 12.01
N SER A 147 4.30 1.19 11.48
CA SER A 147 4.12 -0.21 11.86
C SER A 147 4.90 -0.59 13.12
N ASN A 148 4.47 -1.68 13.76
CA ASN A 148 5.37 -2.46 14.61
C ASN A 148 6.35 -3.28 13.75
N ASN A 149 7.29 -3.98 14.40
CA ASN A 149 8.23 -4.88 13.73
C ASN A 149 7.53 -6.11 13.14
N PHE A 150 7.76 -6.37 11.85
CA PHE A 150 7.41 -7.61 11.17
C PHE A 150 8.59 -8.57 11.19
N TYR A 151 8.48 -9.67 11.95
CA TYR A 151 9.56 -10.66 12.06
C TYR A 151 9.44 -11.77 11.02
N PHE A 152 10.55 -12.06 10.33
CA PHE A 152 10.65 -13.13 9.35
C PHE A 152 11.51 -14.29 9.88
N ARG A 153 12.78 -14.02 10.19
CA ARG A 153 13.77 -14.95 10.78
C ARG A 153 13.84 -16.33 10.11
N ARG A 154 13.49 -16.42 8.82
CA ARG A 154 13.50 -17.63 7.99
C ARG A 154 13.86 -17.26 6.55
N TYR A 155 14.37 -18.22 5.79
CA TYR A 155 14.63 -18.01 4.38
C TYR A 155 13.32 -17.76 3.64
N LEU A 156 13.27 -16.69 2.84
CA LEU A 156 12.07 -16.39 2.07
C LEU A 156 11.91 -17.37 0.91
N PRO A 157 10.70 -17.90 0.68
CA PRO A 157 10.40 -18.62 -0.54
C PRO A 157 10.51 -17.68 -1.76
N ARG A 158 11.07 -18.19 -2.85
CA ARG A 158 11.30 -17.42 -4.08
C ARG A 158 10.00 -17.22 -4.85
N LEU A 159 9.89 -16.09 -5.55
CA LEU A 159 8.81 -15.75 -6.48
C LEU A 159 7.40 -15.67 -5.88
N VAL A 160 7.27 -15.71 -4.56
CA VAL A 160 5.98 -15.59 -3.85
C VAL A 160 6.02 -14.47 -2.82
N TRP A 161 4.86 -13.89 -2.52
CA TRP A 161 4.72 -12.94 -1.43
C TRP A 161 4.73 -13.67 -0.10
N HIS A 162 5.60 -13.27 0.82
CA HIS A 162 5.73 -13.86 2.15
C HIS A 162 5.78 -12.75 3.19
N GLY A 163 5.07 -12.93 4.31
CA GLY A 163 4.94 -11.89 5.33
C GLY A 163 3.80 -12.14 6.29
N SER A 164 3.33 -11.06 6.91
CA SER A 164 2.37 -11.09 7.99
C SER A 164 1.28 -10.06 7.79
N ASP A 165 0.06 -10.42 8.18
CA ASP A 165 -1.11 -9.55 8.19
C ASP A 165 -1.80 -9.70 9.54
N ALA A 166 -1.59 -8.68 10.36
CA ALA A 166 -2.16 -8.53 11.69
C ALA A 166 -3.33 -7.53 11.69
N CYS A 167 -3.85 -7.16 10.52
CA CYS A 167 -4.97 -6.24 10.44
C CYS A 167 -6.25 -6.88 10.96
N ASP A 168 -7.05 -6.07 11.65
CA ASP A 168 -8.39 -6.45 12.10
C ASP A 168 -9.42 -6.12 11.01
N SER A 169 -9.25 -6.80 9.87
CA SER A 169 -10.10 -6.65 8.68
C SER A 169 -10.55 -8.01 8.16
N GLU A 170 -11.74 -8.04 7.54
CA GLU A 170 -12.23 -9.23 6.84
C GLU A 170 -11.59 -9.40 5.46
N VAL A 171 -10.95 -8.36 4.94
CA VAL A 171 -10.31 -8.34 3.62
C VAL A 171 -8.81 -8.17 3.81
N THR A 172 -8.06 -9.10 3.24
CA THR A 172 -6.61 -9.01 3.09
C THR A 172 -6.29 -8.47 1.69
N PRO A 173 -5.05 -8.03 1.46
CA PRO A 173 -4.60 -7.62 0.14
C PRO A 173 -4.66 -8.75 -0.91
N PHE A 174 -4.84 -10.01 -0.47
CA PHE A 174 -4.98 -11.19 -1.31
C PHE A 174 -6.42 -11.75 -1.37
N GLY A 175 -7.40 -11.07 -0.76
CA GLY A 175 -8.81 -11.49 -0.72
C GLY A 175 -9.35 -11.71 0.70
N PHE A 176 -10.54 -12.32 0.81
CA PHE A 176 -11.24 -12.49 2.09
C PHE A 176 -10.49 -13.37 3.10
N LYS A 177 -10.37 -12.88 4.34
CA LYS A 177 -9.76 -13.57 5.47
C LYS A 177 -10.71 -14.66 5.98
N LYS A 178 -10.44 -15.92 5.64
CA LYS A 178 -11.19 -17.06 6.19
C LYS A 178 -10.81 -17.26 7.66
N LYS A 179 -11.73 -16.98 8.58
CA LYS A 179 -11.56 -17.37 10.00
C LYS A 179 -11.52 -18.90 10.08
N ARG A 180 -10.39 -19.48 10.51
CA ARG A 180 -10.30 -20.91 10.78
C ARG A 180 -11.26 -21.21 11.93
N LYS A 181 -12.25 -22.08 11.69
CA LYS A 181 -13.08 -22.63 12.77
C LYS A 181 -12.17 -23.55 13.59
N VAL A 182 -11.70 -23.07 14.74
CA VAL A 182 -11.04 -23.94 15.72
C VAL A 182 -12.15 -24.74 16.39
N HIS A 183 -12.12 -26.06 16.26
CA HIS A 183 -13.00 -26.92 17.03
C HIS A 183 -12.51 -26.85 18.48
N VAL A 184 -13.28 -26.16 19.33
CA VAL A 184 -13.05 -26.21 20.78
C VAL A 184 -13.70 -27.51 21.22
N GLU A 185 -12.89 -28.54 21.48
CA GLU A 185 -13.34 -29.64 22.32
C GLU A 185 -13.55 -29.08 23.72
N ASN A 186 -14.81 -28.88 24.09
CA ASN A 186 -15.17 -28.58 25.47
C ASN A 186 -14.89 -29.83 26.32
N PRO A 187 -14.13 -29.73 27.42
CA PRO A 187 -13.92 -30.82 28.36
C PRO A 187 -15.20 -31.22 29.10
#